data_AF-A0A9D7UK46-F1
#
_entry.id   AF-A0A9D7UK46-F1
#
_cell.length_a   1.000
_cell.length_b   1.000
_cell.length_c   1.000
_cell.angle_alpha   90.00
_cell.angle_beta   90.00
_cell.angle_gamma   90.00
#
_symmetry.space_group_name_H-M   'P 1'
#
loop_
_entity.id
_entity.type
_entity.pdbx_description
1 polymer ?
#
loop_
_entity_poly.entity_id
_entity_poly.type
_entity_poly.pdbx_seq_one_letter_code
_entity_poly.pdbx_strand_id
1 'polypeptide(L)' 'MDSIERSERIRMAAQAREAIALNESRNLPVPPRWREWARVDEGLHAASPAPDTS' A
#
# COMPACT_ATOMS: atom_id res chain seq x y z
N MET A 1 -6.33 3.50 -20.23
CA MET A 1 -6.39 4.56 -19.19
C MET A 1 -6.32 3.98 -17.77
N ASP A 2 -6.84 2.77 -17.52
CA ASP A 2 -6.77 2.10 -16.20
C ASP A 2 -5.37 1.89 -15.58
N SER A 3 -4.36 1.56 -16.40
CA SER A 3 -3.04 1.20 -15.86
C SER A 3 -2.29 2.34 -15.19
N ILE A 4 -2.50 3.59 -15.62
CA ILE A 4 -1.83 4.77 -15.04
C ILE A 4 -2.44 5.06 -13.67
N GLU A 5 -3.76 5.09 -13.57
CA GLU A 5 -4.48 5.35 -12.33
C GLU A 5 -4.24 4.25 -11.28
N ARG A 6 -4.20 2.98 -11.72
CA ARG A 6 -3.81 1.87 -10.85
C ARG A 6 -2.36 1.99 -10.37
N SER A 7 -1.43 2.30 -11.26
CA SER A 7 -0.02 2.48 -10.89
C SER A 7 0.17 3.64 -9.92
N GLU A 8 -0.58 4.73 -10.10
CA GLU A 8 -0.55 5.88 -9.21
C GLU A 8 -1.07 5.54 -7.81
N ARG A 9 -2.20 4.82 -7.71
CA ARG A 9 -2.74 4.34 -6.43
C ARG A 9 -1.76 3.45 -5.68
N ILE A 10 -1.07 2.53 -6.37
CA ILE A 10 -0.04 1.67 -5.78
C ILE A 10 1.13 2.51 -5.23
N ARG A 11 1.61 3.50 -6.00
CA ARG A 11 2.68 4.40 -5.53
C ARG A 11 2.27 5.22 -4.32
N MET A 12 1.03 5.69 -4.26
CA MET A 12 0.52 6.43 -3.10
C MET A 12 0.39 5.53 -1.86
N ALA A 13 -0.06 4.28 -2.02
CA ALA A 13 -0.13 3.31 -0.93
C ALA A 13 1.26 2.95 -0.38
N ALA A 14 2.26 2.79 -1.26
CA ALA A 14 3.66 2.58 -0.86
C ALA A 14 4.22 3.76 -0.06
N GLN A 15 4.00 5.00 -0.53
CA GLN A 15 4.41 6.21 0.20
C GLN A 15 3.73 6.32 1.56
N ALA A 16 2.45 5.98 1.67
CA ALA A 16 1.74 5.97 2.95
C ALA A 16 2.38 4.97 3.93
N ARG A 17 2.79 3.78 3.47
CA ARG A 17 3.49 2.78 4.30
C ARG A 17 4.86 3.27 4.78
N GLU A 18 5.67 3.88 3.92
CA GLU A 18 6.95 4.47 4.31
C GLU A 18 6.78 5.59 5.34
N ALA A 19 5.79 6.47 5.15
CA ALA A 19 5.51 7.55 6.08
C ALA A 19 5.05 7.03 7.46
N ILE A 20 4.27 5.94 7.49
CA ILE A 20 3.89 5.25 8.73
C ILE A 20 5.14 4.72 9.43
N ALA A 21 5.99 3.97 8.74
CA ALA A 21 7.20 3.37 9.32
C ALA A 21 8.17 4.43 9.85
N LEU A 22 8.33 5.55 9.12
CA LEU A 22 9.13 6.68 9.57
C LEU A 22 8.55 7.31 10.85
N ASN A 23 7.24 7.53 10.92
CA ASN A 23 6.60 8.06 12.12
C ASN A 23 6.74 7.11 13.31
N GLU A 24 6.55 5.81 13.11
CA GLU A 24 6.73 4.81 14.16
C GLU A 24 8.18 4.77 14.67
N SER A 25 9.17 4.83 13.78
CA SER A 25 10.59 4.90 14.17
C SER A 25 10.94 6.14 14.98
N ARG A 26 10.20 7.23 14.77
CA ARG A 26 10.34 8.50 15.48
C ARG A 26 9.41 8.61 16.69
N ASN A 27 8.67 7.54 17.00
CA ASN A 27 7.65 7.49 18.05
C ASN A 27 6.60 8.61 17.93
N LEU A 28 6.28 9.00 16.70
CA LEU A 28 5.30 10.02 16.34
C LEU A 28 3.94 9.38 16.07
N PRO A 29 2.83 10.08 16.36
CA PRO A 29 1.50 9.58 16.08
C PRO A 29 1.30 9.39 14.57
N VAL A 30 0.78 8.22 14.20
CA VAL A 30 0.42 7.89 12.81
C VAL A 30 -1.05 8.23 12.58
N PRO A 31 -1.38 9.08 11.59
CA PRO A 31 -2.77 9.39 11.26
C PRO A 31 -3.54 8.13 10.84
N PRO A 32 -4.78 7.92 11.33
CA PRO A 32 -5.58 6.74 10.96
C PRO A 32 -5.85 6.66 9.44
N ARG A 33 -6.00 7.81 8.76
CA ARG A 33 -6.15 7.89 7.31
C ARG A 33 -4.99 7.29 6.53
N TRP A 34 -3.76 7.34 7.06
CA TRP A 34 -2.61 6.72 6.40
C TRP A 34 -2.69 5.19 6.45
N ARG A 35 -3.19 4.63 7.57
CA ARG A 35 -3.45 3.18 7.67
C ARG A 35 -4.53 2.74 6.69
N GLU A 36 -5.56 3.56 6.48
CA GLU A 36 -6.59 3.28 5.48
C GLU A 36 -6.00 3.26 4.06
N TRP A 37 -5.16 4.23 3.71
CA TRP A 37 -4.48 4.27 2.41
C TRP A 37 -3.52 3.10 2.20
N ALA A 38 -2.80 2.69 3.25
CA ALA A 38 -1.89 1.55 3.20
C ALA A 38 -2.61 0.19 3.01
N ARG A 39 -3.90 0.08 3.39
CA ARG A 39 -4.72 -1.13 3.22
C ARG A 39 -5.27 -1.32 1.81
N VAL A 40 -5.39 -0.26 1.00
CA VAL A 40 -5.95 -0.32 -0.37
C VAL A 40 -5.18 -1.29 -1.28
N ASP A 41 -3.91 -1.58 -0.95
CA ASP A 41 -3.04 -2.49 -1.69
C ASP A 41 -3.23 -3.98 -1.34
N GLU A 42 -3.80 -4.34 -0.18
CA GLU A 42 -3.95 -5.74 0.25
C GLU A 42 -4.99 -6.51 -0.60
N GLY A 43 -6.08 -5.83 -1.02
CA GLY A 43 -7.07 -6.40 -1.95
C GLY A 43 -6.61 -6.45 -3.41
N LEU A 44 -5.55 -5.72 -3.77
CA LEU A 44 -5.00 -5.69 -5.13
C LEU A 44 -3.80 -6.65 -5.29
N HIS A 45 -3.03 -6.86 -4.23
CA HIS A 45 -1.86 -7.76 -4.20
C HIS A 45 -2.24 -9.24 -4.00
N ALA A 46 -3.32 -9.52 -3.25
CA ALA A 46 -3.82 -10.87 -3.00
C ALA A 46 -4.38 -11.59 -4.24
N ALA A 47 -4.50 -10.90 -5.38
CA ALA A 47 -4.91 -11.46 -6.67
C ALA A 47 -3.72 -11.76 -7.61
N SER A 48 -2.51 -11.98 -7.09
CA SER A 48 -1.50 -12.71 -7.86
C SER A 48 -1.87 -14.20 -7.83
N PRO A 49 -2.26 -14.81 -8.96
CA PRO A 49 -2.37 -16.26 -9.01
C PRO A 49 -1.00 -16.82 -8.65
N ALA A 50 -0.94 -17.61 -7.58
CA ALA A 50 0.21 -18.48 -7.38
C ALA A 50 0.42 -19.25 -8.71
N PRO A 51 1.65 -19.31 -9.25
CA PRO A 51 1.88 -20.11 -10.45
C PRO A 51 1.47 -21.55 -10.14
N ASP A 52 0.69 -22.16 -11.03
CA ASP A 52 0.36 -23.58 -10.97
C ASP A 52 1.68 -24.35 -11.15
N THR A 53 2.32 -24.72 -10.03
CA THR A 53 3.47 -25.61 -10.01
C THR A 53 2.98 -27.02 -10.32
N SER A 54 3.17 -27.45 -11.57
CA SER A 54 3.27 -28.87 -11.96
C SER A 54 4.64 -29.44 -11.60
#